data_AF-A0A3D5D3N6-F1
#
_entry.id   AF-A0A3D5D3N6-F1
#
_cell.length_a   1.000
_cell.length_b   1.000
_cell.length_c   1.000
_cell.angle_alpha   90.00
_cell.angle_beta   90.00
_cell.angle_gamma   90.00
#
_symmetry.space_group_name_H-M   'P 1'
#
loop_
_entity.id
_entity.type
_entity.pdbx_description
1 polymer ?
#
loop_
_entity_poly.entity_id
_entity_poly.type
_entity_poly.pdbx_seq_one_letter_code
_entity_poly.pdbx_strand_id
1 'polypeptide(L)'
;LEYFAECGVQHVYVQRFNQAFAAQSPATFMQVLRQQLNANVVMVGEDFCFGAKRAGTVQTLIEHGFNVIPLPEVQLHGERVSSTLVRNALAAGELVKAHTLLDRPYSISGKVVHGAKLGRQLGYPTANV
;
A
#
# COMPACT_ATOMS: atom_id res chain seq x y z
N LEU A 1 -3.34 -4.42 7.75
CA LEU A 1 -4.80 -4.68 7.71
C LEU A 1 -5.55 -3.74 8.65
N GLU A 2 -4.99 -3.44 9.83
CA GLU A 2 -5.54 -2.49 10.82
C GLU A 2 -6.03 -1.16 10.19
N TYR A 3 -5.17 -0.44 9.47
CA TYR A 3 -5.58 0.82 8.81
C TYR A 3 -6.70 0.66 7.76
N PHE A 4 -6.78 -0.48 7.07
CA PHE A 4 -7.91 -0.72 6.16
C PHE A 4 -9.22 -0.89 6.93
N ALA A 5 -9.17 -1.58 8.08
CA ALA A 5 -10.34 -1.76 8.95
C ALA A 5 -10.81 -0.42 9.54
N GLU A 6 -9.90 0.45 9.96
CA GLU A 6 -10.21 1.81 10.44
C GLU A 6 -10.91 2.66 9.35
N CYS A 7 -10.54 2.49 8.08
CA CYS A 7 -11.21 3.12 6.95
C CYS A 7 -12.53 2.44 6.52
N GLY A 8 -12.98 1.40 7.22
CA GLY A 8 -14.24 0.70 6.92
C GLY A 8 -14.16 -0.32 5.77
N VAL A 9 -12.96 -0.76 5.37
CA VAL A 9 -12.81 -1.81 4.35
C VAL A 9 -13.30 -3.15 4.91
N GLN A 10 -14.32 -3.72 4.27
CA GLN A 10 -14.97 -4.96 4.73
C GLN A 10 -14.20 -6.23 4.33
N HIS A 11 -13.56 -6.22 3.16
CA HIS A 11 -12.87 -7.39 2.61
C HIS A 11 -11.53 -6.97 2.03
N VAL A 12 -10.48 -7.74 2.33
CA VAL A 12 -9.14 -7.54 1.75
C VAL A 12 -8.67 -8.86 1.14
N TYR A 13 -8.41 -8.83 -0.17
CA TYR A 13 -7.85 -9.96 -0.89
C TYR A 13 -6.33 -9.79 -1.01
N VAL A 14 -5.57 -10.62 -0.31
CA VAL A 14 -4.10 -10.57 -0.33
C VAL A 14 -3.55 -11.51 -1.41
N GLN A 15 -3.25 -10.94 -2.58
CA GLN A 15 -2.66 -11.69 -3.69
C GLN A 15 -1.13 -11.71 -3.58
N ARG A 16 -0.55 -12.90 -3.43
CA ARG A 16 0.91 -13.06 -3.51
C ARG A 16 1.38 -12.77 -4.93
N PHE A 17 2.28 -11.80 -5.08
CA PHE A 17 2.93 -11.52 -6.36
C PHE A 17 4.06 -12.53 -6.58
N ASN A 18 3.79 -13.55 -7.39
CA ASN A 18 4.77 -14.55 -7.82
C ASN A 18 4.87 -14.58 -9.35
N GLN A 19 5.77 -15.40 -9.90
CA GLN A 19 5.98 -15.48 -11.35
C GLN A 19 4.70 -15.86 -12.11
N ALA A 20 3.88 -16.78 -11.57
CA ALA A 20 2.63 -17.18 -12.19
C ALA A 20 1.62 -16.02 -12.27
N PHE A 21 1.48 -15.24 -11.20
CA PHE A 21 0.64 -14.05 -11.19
C PHE A 21 1.19 -12.94 -12.10
N ALA A 22 2.50 -12.70 -12.06
CA ALA A 22 3.16 -11.70 -12.89
C ALA A 22 3.06 -12.00 -14.40
N ALA A 23 2.88 -13.27 -14.78
CA ALA A 23 2.71 -13.71 -16.16
C ALA A 23 1.25 -13.62 -16.66
N GLN A 24 0.28 -13.32 -15.80
CA GLN A 24 -1.12 -13.23 -16.21
C GLN A 24 -1.35 -12.09 -17.20
N SER A 25 -2.15 -12.33 -18.23
CA SER A 25 -2.53 -11.28 -19.17
C SER A 25 -3.49 -10.27 -18.52
N PRO A 26 -3.61 -9.04 -19.06
CA PRO A 26 -4.65 -8.11 -18.65
C PRO A 26 -6.06 -8.74 -18.71
N ALA A 27 -6.34 -9.56 -19.73
CA ALA A 27 -7.64 -10.23 -19.88
C ALA A 27 -7.94 -11.19 -18.72
N THR A 28 -6.95 -11.99 -18.30
CA THR A 28 -7.10 -12.89 -17.14
C THR A 28 -7.37 -12.11 -15.86
N PHE A 29 -6.63 -11.01 -15.62
CA PHE A 29 -6.85 -10.17 -14.45
C PHE A 29 -8.27 -9.53 -14.46
N MET A 30 -8.72 -9.03 -15.61
CA MET A 30 -10.07 -8.50 -15.76
C MET A 30 -11.17 -9.55 -15.54
N GLN A 31 -10.92 -10.80 -15.92
CA GLN A 31 -11.84 -11.90 -15.64
C GLN A 31 -12.01 -12.12 -14.13
N VAL A 32 -10.93 -12.04 -13.35
CA VAL A 32 -11.00 -12.11 -11.88
C VAL A 32 -11.88 -10.99 -11.33
N LEU A 33 -11.67 -9.74 -11.79
CA LEU A 33 -12.49 -8.61 -11.35
C LEU A 33 -13.98 -8.80 -11.63
N ARG A 34 -14.35 -9.31 -12.80
CA ARG A 34 -15.77 -9.51 -13.18
C ARG A 34 -16.41 -10.73 -12.54
N GLN A 35 -15.74 -11.86 -12.58
CA GLN A 35 -16.38 -13.15 -12.31
C GLN A 35 -16.15 -13.64 -10.89
N GLN A 36 -15.00 -13.32 -10.30
CA GLN A 36 -14.64 -13.78 -8.96
C GLN A 36 -14.96 -12.73 -7.91
N LEU A 37 -14.63 -11.46 -8.19
CA LEU A 37 -14.92 -10.35 -7.27
C LEU A 37 -16.27 -9.66 -7.54
N ASN A 38 -16.85 -9.88 -8.72
CA ASN A 38 -18.08 -9.23 -9.16
C ASN A 38 -18.04 -7.69 -8.98
N ALA A 39 -16.93 -7.08 -9.38
CA ALA A 39 -16.69 -5.65 -9.17
C ALA A 39 -17.61 -4.80 -10.05
N ASN A 40 -18.55 -4.07 -9.43
CA ASN A 40 -19.41 -3.11 -10.12
C ASN A 40 -18.70 -1.78 -10.46
N VAL A 41 -17.78 -1.35 -9.60
CA VAL A 41 -16.98 -0.12 -9.75
C VAL A 41 -15.55 -0.43 -9.38
N VAL A 42 -14.60 0.07 -10.17
CA VAL A 42 -13.16 -0.07 -9.93
C VAL A 42 -12.57 1.31 -9.64
N MET A 43 -12.03 1.51 -8.44
CA MET A 43 -11.34 2.74 -8.06
C MET A 43 -9.85 2.47 -8.00
N VAL A 44 -9.06 3.19 -8.80
CA VAL A 44 -7.60 3.01 -8.90
C VAL A 44 -6.92 4.35 -9.15
N GLY A 45 -5.65 4.48 -8.77
CA GLY A 45 -4.85 5.66 -9.13
C GLY A 45 -4.70 5.79 -10.65
N GLU A 46 -4.53 7.02 -11.14
CA GLU A 46 -4.34 7.31 -12.56
C GLU A 46 -3.14 6.57 -13.19
N ASP A 47 -2.09 6.30 -12.39
CA ASP A 47 -0.87 5.59 -12.81
C ASP A 47 -0.97 4.05 -12.71
N PHE A 48 -2.18 3.51 -12.47
CA PHE A 48 -2.40 2.08 -12.30
C PHE A 48 -2.14 1.28 -13.57
N CYS A 49 -1.29 0.25 -13.45
CA CYS A 49 -1.07 -0.75 -14.49
C CYS A 49 -1.21 -2.17 -13.92
N PHE A 50 -1.61 -3.11 -14.76
CA PHE A 50 -1.80 -4.51 -14.39
C PHE A 50 -1.47 -5.46 -15.54
N GLY A 51 -1.49 -6.76 -15.24
CA GLY A 51 -1.12 -7.80 -16.19
C GLY A 51 0.38 -7.82 -16.52
N ALA A 52 0.77 -8.82 -17.30
CA ALA A 52 2.14 -9.10 -17.65
C ALA A 52 2.79 -7.90 -18.33
N LYS A 53 4.01 -7.56 -17.89
CA LYS A 53 4.79 -6.43 -18.40
C LYS A 53 4.03 -5.09 -18.35
N ARG A 54 3.09 -4.93 -17.40
CA ARG A 54 2.25 -3.73 -17.25
C ARG A 54 1.40 -3.42 -18.50
N ALA A 55 1.00 -4.45 -19.24
CA ALA A 55 0.28 -4.27 -20.51
C ALA A 55 -1.15 -3.73 -20.37
N GLY A 56 -1.76 -3.84 -19.18
CA GLY A 56 -3.07 -3.26 -18.88
C GLY A 56 -2.95 -1.93 -18.17
N THR A 57 -3.80 -0.97 -18.53
CA THR A 57 -3.89 0.36 -17.93
C THR A 57 -5.32 0.69 -17.52
N VAL A 58 -5.53 1.82 -16.86
CA VAL A 58 -6.89 2.37 -16.61
C VAL A 58 -7.71 2.43 -17.90
N GLN A 59 -7.10 2.89 -19.00
CA GLN A 59 -7.76 2.94 -20.31
C GLN A 59 -8.19 1.56 -20.80
N THR A 60 -7.36 0.52 -20.60
CA THR A 60 -7.72 -0.86 -20.93
C THR A 60 -8.99 -1.30 -20.20
N LEU A 61 -9.15 -0.96 -18.92
CA LEU A 61 -10.37 -1.30 -18.17
C LEU A 61 -11.60 -0.60 -18.76
N ILE A 62 -11.49 0.69 -19.06
CA ILE A 62 -12.58 1.50 -19.63
C ILE A 62 -13.02 0.94 -20.99
N GLU A 63 -12.08 0.66 -21.88
CA GLU A 63 -12.34 0.12 -23.22
C GLU A 63 -13.03 -1.25 -23.18
N HIS A 64 -12.80 -2.02 -22.12
CA HIS A 64 -13.45 -3.31 -21.93
C HIS A 64 -14.80 -3.20 -21.20
N GLY A 65 -15.26 -1.99 -20.84
CA GLY A 65 -16.58 -1.76 -20.24
C GLY A 65 -16.63 -1.86 -18.72
N PHE A 66 -15.50 -1.68 -18.02
CA PHE A 66 -15.54 -1.47 -16.57
C PHE A 66 -16.00 -0.05 -16.25
N ASN A 67 -16.79 0.10 -15.18
CA ASN A 67 -17.02 1.40 -14.56
C ASN A 67 -15.81 1.73 -13.69
N VAL A 68 -14.94 2.62 -14.18
CA VAL A 68 -13.68 2.97 -13.51
C VAL A 68 -13.73 4.41 -13.03
N ILE A 69 -13.36 4.63 -11.77
CA ILE A 69 -13.15 5.96 -11.20
C ILE A 69 -11.65 6.12 -10.98
N PRO A 70 -10.93 6.83 -11.88
CA PRO A 70 -9.53 7.17 -11.65
C PRO A 70 -9.43 8.15 -10.48
N LEU A 71 -8.53 7.86 -9.55
CA LEU A 71 -8.24 8.70 -8.40
C LEU A 71 -7.03 9.58 -8.71
N PRO A 72 -7.15 10.92 -8.59
CA PRO A 72 -6.04 11.82 -8.81
C PRO A 72 -4.96 11.59 -7.77
N GLU A 73 -3.74 12.00 -8.10
CA GLU A 73 -2.65 11.96 -7.15
C GLU A 73 -2.94 12.86 -5.94
N VAL A 74 -2.68 12.33 -4.75
CA VAL A 74 -2.77 13.11 -3.52
C VAL A 74 -1.53 13.98 -3.41
N GLN A 75 -1.73 15.29 -3.20
CA GLN A 75 -0.65 16.24 -2.97
C GLN A 75 -0.81 16.89 -1.60
N LEU A 76 0.32 17.11 -0.94
CA LEU A 76 0.40 17.82 0.34
C LEU A 76 1.51 18.86 0.25
N HIS A 77 1.17 20.13 0.46
CA HIS A 77 2.09 21.25 0.30
C HIS A 77 2.80 21.32 -1.08
N GLY A 78 2.12 20.87 -2.14
CA GLY A 78 2.67 20.83 -3.50
C GLY A 78 3.65 19.67 -3.77
N GLU A 79 3.85 18.78 -2.80
CA GLU A 79 4.60 17.53 -2.98
C GLU A 79 3.61 16.37 -3.13
N ARG A 80 3.86 15.48 -4.10
CA ARG A 80 3.10 14.24 -4.27
C ARG A 80 3.24 13.37 -3.02
N VAL A 81 2.14 12.82 -2.52
CA VAL A 81 2.19 11.81 -1.47
C VAL A 81 2.43 10.43 -2.11
N SER A 82 3.54 9.77 -1.76
CA SER A 82 3.86 8.44 -2.30
C SER A 82 4.67 7.59 -1.34
N SER A 83 4.59 6.26 -1.46
CA SER A 83 5.38 5.36 -0.63
C SER A 83 6.88 5.52 -0.82
N THR A 84 7.34 5.94 -2.00
CA THR A 84 8.77 6.22 -2.25
C THR A 84 9.24 7.39 -1.38
N LEU A 85 8.46 8.47 -1.33
CA LEU A 85 8.81 9.63 -0.51
C LEU A 85 8.75 9.33 0.99
N VAL A 86 7.76 8.56 1.44
CA VAL A 86 7.71 8.09 2.83
C VAL A 86 8.97 7.28 3.18
N ARG A 87 9.38 6.34 2.33
CA ARG A 87 10.60 5.53 2.56
C ARG A 87 11.86 6.38 2.59
N ASN A 88 11.97 7.36 1.69
CA ASN A 88 13.13 8.26 1.65
C ASN A 88 13.20 9.13 2.91
N ALA A 89 12.08 9.69 3.36
CA ALA A 89 12.02 10.46 4.60
C ALA A 89 12.45 9.62 5.82
N LEU A 90 11.94 8.38 5.92
CA LEU A 90 12.34 7.46 7.00
C LEU A 90 13.82 7.10 6.93
N ALA A 91 14.36 6.82 5.74
CA ALA A 91 15.78 6.51 5.56
C ALA A 91 16.69 7.70 5.91
N ALA A 92 16.22 8.93 5.72
CA ALA A 92 16.91 10.17 6.10
C ALA A 92 16.71 10.57 7.57
N GLY A 93 15.89 9.85 8.34
CA GLY A 93 15.54 10.21 9.72
C GLY A 93 14.56 11.38 9.84
N GLU A 94 13.93 11.79 8.75
CA GLU A 94 12.98 12.92 8.69
C GLU A 94 11.58 12.50 9.18
N LEU A 95 11.46 12.21 10.48
CA LEU A 95 10.20 11.70 11.07
C LEU A 95 9.03 12.68 10.97
N VAL A 96 9.30 13.99 11.01
CA VAL A 96 8.25 15.03 10.82
C VAL A 96 7.70 14.96 9.40
N LYS A 97 8.57 14.84 8.39
CA LYS A 97 8.14 14.68 6.99
C LYS A 97 7.37 13.39 6.80
N ALA A 98 7.85 12.28 7.37
CA ALA A 98 7.14 11.01 7.31
C ALA A 98 5.75 11.08 7.96
N HIS A 99 5.63 11.75 9.10
CA HIS A 99 4.35 12.00 9.77
C HIS A 99 3.39 12.77 8.87
N THR A 100 3.85 13.89 8.31
CA THR A 100 3.05 14.73 7.40
C THR A 100 2.57 13.94 6.19
N LEU A 101 3.43 13.13 5.55
CA LEU A 101 3.06 12.31 4.40
C LEU A 101 2.09 11.15 4.74
N LEU A 102 2.17 10.60 5.96
CA LEU A 102 1.35 9.47 6.40
C LEU A 102 0.02 9.91 7.05
N ASP A 103 -0.11 11.19 7.39
CA ASP A 103 -1.15 11.77 8.25
C ASP A 103 -1.30 11.04 9.59
N ARG A 104 -0.18 10.51 10.10
CA ARG A 104 -0.07 9.82 11.40
C ARG A 104 1.39 9.58 11.76
N PRO A 105 1.71 9.30 13.03
CA PRO A 105 3.04 8.86 13.42
C PRO A 105 3.45 7.55 12.75
N TYR A 106 4.68 7.49 12.26
CA TYR A 106 5.30 6.22 11.88
C TYR A 106 5.42 5.32 13.11
N SER A 107 5.03 4.05 12.97
CA SER A 107 5.08 3.07 14.04
C SER A 107 5.59 1.73 13.50
N ILE A 108 6.21 0.97 14.40
CA ILE A 108 6.61 -0.42 14.17
C ILE A 108 6.07 -1.26 15.31
N SER A 109 5.71 -2.50 14.99
CA SER A 109 5.37 -3.52 15.99
C SER A 109 6.31 -4.71 15.82
N GLY A 110 6.67 -5.32 16.94
CA GLY A 110 7.58 -6.45 16.95
C GLY A 110 7.57 -7.15 18.30
N LYS A 111 8.13 -8.36 18.33
CA LYS A 111 8.23 -9.13 19.56
C LYS A 111 9.38 -8.57 20.41
N VAL A 112 9.10 -8.27 21.67
CA VAL A 112 10.18 -7.88 22.61
C VAL A 112 11.13 -9.06 22.80
N VAL A 113 12.42 -8.81 22.57
CA VAL A 113 13.49 -9.80 22.70
C VAL A 113 14.46 -9.43 23.83
N HIS A 114 15.24 -10.42 24.28
CA HIS A 114 16.31 -10.18 25.23
C HIS A 114 17.46 -9.44 24.55
N GLY A 115 17.77 -8.24 25.05
CA GLY A 115 18.96 -7.46 24.68
C GLY A 115 19.99 -7.38 25.82
N ALA A 116 20.85 -6.37 25.76
CA ALA A 116 21.98 -6.18 26.68
C ALA A 116 21.58 -5.80 28.13
N LYS A 117 20.30 -5.58 28.42
CA LYS A 117 19.75 -5.22 29.76
C LYS A 117 20.38 -3.97 30.42
N LEU A 118 21.03 -3.10 29.64
CA LEU A 118 21.69 -1.86 30.15
C LEU A 118 20.70 -0.92 30.86
N GLY A 119 19.47 -0.78 30.34
CA GLY A 119 18.43 0.04 30.97
C GLY A 119 18.13 -0.37 32.41
N ARG A 120 18.13 -1.68 32.71
CA ARG A 120 17.90 -2.21 34.06
C ARG A 120 18.96 -1.77 35.06
N GLN A 121 20.22 -1.65 34.63
CA GLN A 121 21.31 -1.18 35.48
C GLN A 121 21.15 0.30 35.84
N LEU A 122 20.51 1.07 34.95
CA LEU A 122 20.23 2.49 35.12
C LEU A 122 18.85 2.79 35.75
N GLY A 123 18.06 1.76 36.07
CA GLY A 123 16.71 1.91 36.63
C GLY A 123 15.60 2.23 35.63
N TYR A 124 15.88 2.17 34.31
CA TYR A 124 14.92 2.49 33.26
C TYR A 124 14.41 1.22 32.55
N PRO A 125 13.09 1.03 32.42
CA PRO A 125 12.54 -0.04 31.60
C PRO A 125 12.83 0.24 30.11
N THR A 126 13.34 -0.77 29.40
CA THR A 126 13.60 -0.67 27.95
C THR A 126 13.06 -1.90 27.22
N ALA A 127 12.70 -1.71 25.96
CA ALA A 127 12.34 -2.78 25.04
C ALA A 127 13.38 -2.87 23.93
N ASN A 128 13.82 -4.10 23.62
CA ASN A 128 14.56 -4.40 22.41
C ASN A 128 13.57 -5.11 21.49
N VAL A 129 13.39 -4.60 20.29
CA VAL A 129 12.36 -5.03 19.33
C VAL A 129 13.04 -5.50 18.05
#